data_AF-S5ML04-F1
#
_entry.id   AF-S5ML04-F1
#
_cell.length_a   1.000
_cell.length_b   1.000
_cell.length_c   1.000
_cell.angle_alpha   90.00
_cell.angle_beta   90.00
_cell.angle_gamma   90.00
#
_symmetry.space_group_name_H-M   'P 1'
#
loop_
_entity.id
_entity.type
_entity.pdbx_description
1 polymer ?
#
loop_
_entity_poly.entity_id
_entity_poly.type
_entity_poly.pdbx_seq_one_letter_code
_entity_poly.pdbx_strand_id
1 'polypeptide(L)'
;VERCGNKIVENKEECDCGSKEDCKKDLCCGPDCKWKEGVNCSSGLCCHKCNFLPSGYVCRKEVNECDLAEYCDGTSGVCPDDSYKQDGTPCRNGGFCFRKGCRSRYLQC
;
A
#
# COMPACT_ATOMS: atom_id res chain seq x y z
N VAL A 1 15.07 -7.70 16.80
CA VAL A 1 16.42 -8.07 16.31
C VAL A 1 16.29 -8.15 14.82
N GLU A 2 17.00 -7.29 14.11
CA GLU A 2 16.95 -7.28 12.65
C GLU A 2 17.46 -8.63 12.15
N ARG A 3 16.64 -9.34 11.37
CA ARG A 3 17.00 -10.67 10.86
C ARG A 3 16.24 -11.01 9.58
N CYS A 4 17.01 -11.36 8.57
CA CYS A 4 16.46 -11.92 7.34
C CYS A 4 15.71 -13.23 7.62
N GLY A 5 14.48 -13.31 7.12
CA GLY A 5 13.61 -14.46 7.24
C GLY A 5 12.62 -14.39 8.41
N ASN A 6 12.24 -13.18 8.82
CA ASN A 6 11.19 -12.90 9.79
C ASN A 6 9.89 -12.37 9.12
N LYS A 7 9.88 -12.22 7.79
CA LYS A 7 8.79 -11.66 6.96
C LYS A 7 8.55 -10.16 7.15
N ILE A 8 9.53 -9.43 7.69
CA ILE A 8 9.45 -8.00 7.94
C ILE A 8 10.63 -7.37 7.21
N VAL A 9 10.34 -6.48 6.26
CA VAL A 9 11.40 -5.75 5.53
C VAL A 9 11.96 -4.67 6.45
N GLU A 10 13.21 -4.83 6.84
CA GLU A 10 13.97 -3.91 7.71
C GLU A 10 14.96 -3.07 6.86
N ASN A 11 15.59 -2.05 7.45
CA ASN A 11 16.36 -1.01 6.69
C ASN A 11 17.49 -1.53 5.78
N LYS A 12 17.96 -2.76 5.96
CA LYS A 12 19.04 -3.38 5.17
C LYS A 12 18.55 -4.46 4.20
N GLU A 13 17.25 -4.71 4.18
CA GLU A 13 16.61 -5.77 3.40
C GLU A 13 15.76 -5.14 2.30
N GLU A 14 15.79 -5.73 1.11
CA GLU A 14 14.95 -5.27 -0.03
C GLU A 14 13.62 -6.02 -0.04
N CYS A 15 13.59 -7.22 0.56
CA CYS A 15 12.43 -8.07 0.67
C CYS A 15 12.66 -9.11 1.79
N ASP A 16 11.58 -9.69 2.30
CA ASP A 16 11.66 -10.83 3.21
C ASP A 16 10.52 -11.83 2.93
N CYS A 17 10.86 -12.98 2.36
CA CYS A 17 9.95 -14.08 2.06
C CYS A 17 9.80 -15.11 3.20
N GLY A 18 10.50 -14.93 4.32
CA GLY A 18 10.50 -15.83 5.47
C GLY A 18 11.62 -16.85 5.45
N SER A 19 11.30 -18.12 5.72
CA SER A 19 12.33 -19.16 5.79
C SER A 19 13.01 -19.40 4.44
N LYS A 20 14.20 -20.02 4.44
CA LYS A 20 14.91 -20.35 3.19
C LYS A 20 14.05 -21.24 2.28
N GLU A 21 13.24 -22.11 2.86
CA GLU A 21 12.31 -22.99 2.16
C GLU A 21 11.15 -22.21 1.53
N ASP A 22 10.64 -21.17 2.19
CA ASP A 22 9.61 -20.28 1.64
C ASP A 22 10.17 -19.47 0.47
N CYS A 23 11.37 -18.91 0.63
CA CYS A 23 12.06 -18.12 -0.39
C CYS A 23 12.46 -18.92 -1.65
N LYS A 24 12.57 -20.24 -1.56
CA LYS A 24 12.75 -21.10 -2.75
C LYS A 24 11.51 -21.10 -3.65
N LYS A 25 10.32 -20.91 -3.08
CA LYS A 25 9.05 -20.85 -3.82
C LYS A 25 8.72 -19.44 -4.29
N ASP A 26 9.25 -18.43 -3.62
CA ASP A 26 9.10 -17.04 -4.00
C ASP A 26 9.81 -16.77 -5.34
N LEU A 27 9.17 -16.02 -6.24
CA LEU A 27 9.73 -15.71 -7.56
C LEU A 27 10.54 -14.41 -7.57
N CYS A 28 10.37 -13.57 -6.55
CA CYS A 28 10.88 -12.20 -6.49
C CYS A 28 11.99 -12.05 -5.44
N CYS A 29 11.85 -12.72 -4.29
CA CYS A 29 12.75 -12.55 -3.15
C CYS A 29 13.66 -13.77 -2.93
N GLY A 30 14.95 -13.50 -2.70
CA GLY A 30 15.96 -14.50 -2.35
C GLY A 30 16.04 -14.77 -0.84
N PRO A 31 16.65 -15.90 -0.42
CA PRO A 31 16.87 -16.23 0.99
C PRO A 31 17.91 -15.34 1.69
N ASP A 32 18.53 -14.42 0.95
CA ASP A 32 19.45 -13.37 1.40
C ASP A 32 18.75 -12.02 1.60
N CYS A 33 17.41 -11.98 1.53
CA CYS A 33 16.58 -10.79 1.69
C CYS A 33 16.88 -9.69 0.66
N LYS A 34 17.23 -10.14 -0.54
CA LYS A 34 17.46 -9.33 -1.73
C LYS A 34 16.53 -9.76 -2.86
N TRP A 35 16.27 -8.83 -3.75
CA TRP A 35 15.55 -9.13 -4.98
C TRP A 35 16.36 -10.06 -5.89
N LYS A 36 15.66 -10.95 -6.58
CA LYS A 36 16.25 -11.76 -7.64
C LYS A 36 16.58 -10.88 -8.86
N GLU A 37 17.36 -11.42 -9.79
CA GLU A 37 17.76 -10.66 -10.98
C GLU A 37 16.53 -10.26 -11.82
N GLY A 38 16.46 -8.97 -12.19
CA GLY A 38 15.41 -8.45 -13.08
C GLY A 38 14.05 -8.16 -12.42
N VAL A 39 13.98 -8.12 -11.09
CA VAL A 39 12.76 -7.73 -10.37
C VAL A 39 12.98 -6.45 -9.57
N ASN A 40 11.90 -5.74 -9.25
CA ASN A 40 11.96 -4.47 -8.51
C ASN A 40 11.01 -4.43 -7.30
N CYS A 41 10.19 -5.46 -7.10
CA CYS A 41 9.36 -5.59 -5.91
C CYS A 41 9.10 -7.06 -5.60
N SER A 42 8.75 -7.33 -4.34
CA SER A 42 8.31 -8.66 -3.89
C SER A 42 6.94 -8.64 -3.21
N SER A 43 6.54 -7.51 -2.63
CA SER A 43 5.33 -7.36 -1.83
C SER A 43 4.72 -5.97 -1.97
N GLY A 44 3.49 -5.81 -1.47
CA GLY A 44 2.73 -4.56 -1.49
C GLY A 44 1.67 -4.50 -2.60
N LEU A 45 0.73 -3.56 -2.47
CA LEU A 45 -0.43 -3.42 -3.37
C LEU A 45 -0.05 -2.89 -4.76
N CYS A 46 1.12 -2.26 -4.88
CA CYS A 46 1.67 -1.75 -6.13
C CYS A 46 2.69 -2.72 -6.76
N CYS A 47 2.75 -3.97 -6.31
CA CYS A 47 3.60 -5.00 -6.86
C CYS A 47 2.78 -6.07 -7.59
N HIS A 48 3.07 -6.31 -8.87
CA HIS A 48 2.45 -7.37 -9.65
C HIS A 48 3.50 -8.15 -10.44
N LYS A 49 3.55 -9.49 -10.23
CA LYS A 49 4.54 -10.37 -10.88
C LYS A 49 5.98 -9.84 -10.74
N CYS A 50 6.36 -9.48 -9.53
CA CYS A 50 7.68 -8.94 -9.18
C CYS A 50 8.04 -7.60 -9.85
N ASN A 51 7.06 -6.90 -10.43
CA ASN A 51 7.24 -5.61 -11.09
C ASN A 51 6.31 -4.54 -10.48
N PHE A 52 6.80 -3.31 -10.39
CA PHE A 52 5.97 -2.16 -10.03
C PHE A 52 4.82 -2.01 -11.02
N LEU A 53 3.63 -1.78 -10.48
CA LEU A 53 2.49 -1.34 -11.26
C LEU A 53 2.76 0.07 -11.79
N PRO A 54 2.26 0.41 -12.99
CA PRO A 54 2.50 1.70 -13.60
C PRO A 54 1.91 2.85 -12.76
N SER A 55 2.49 4.03 -12.92
CA SER A 55 1.98 5.25 -12.31
C SER A 55 0.50 5.46 -12.69
N GLY A 56 -0.34 5.78 -11.70
CA GLY A 56 -1.78 5.94 -11.90
C GLY A 56 -2.61 4.66 -11.80
N TYR A 57 -2.00 3.50 -11.49
CA TYR A 57 -2.76 2.31 -11.13
C TYR A 57 -3.40 2.47 -9.75
N VAL A 58 -4.71 2.25 -9.62
CA VAL A 58 -5.42 2.38 -8.33
C VAL A 58 -5.04 1.24 -7.39
N CYS A 59 -4.33 1.55 -6.30
CA CYS A 59 -3.99 0.58 -5.26
C CYS A 59 -4.97 0.57 -4.10
N ARG A 60 -5.62 1.72 -3.81
CA ARG A 60 -6.74 1.81 -2.87
C ARG A 60 -7.84 2.67 -3.47
N LYS A 61 -9.06 2.12 -3.49
CA LYS A 61 -10.26 2.86 -3.90
C LYS A 61 -10.75 3.73 -2.76
N GLU A 62 -11.38 4.85 -3.10
CA GLU A 62 -12.10 5.68 -2.15
C GLU A 62 -13.28 4.89 -1.56
N VAL A 63 -13.42 4.94 -0.23
CA VAL A 63 -14.49 4.24 0.50
C VAL A 63 -15.75 5.08 0.55
N ASN A 64 -15.62 6.41 0.52
CA ASN A 64 -16.72 7.34 0.60
C ASN A 64 -16.35 8.69 -0.05
N GLU A 65 -17.30 9.62 -0.08
CA GLU A 65 -17.12 10.93 -0.71
C GLU A 65 -16.09 11.86 -0.04
N CYS A 66 -15.70 11.59 1.21
CA CYS A 66 -14.67 12.31 1.94
C CYS A 66 -13.31 11.63 1.86
N ASP A 67 -13.24 10.47 1.22
CA ASP A 67 -12.02 9.69 1.03
C ASP A 67 -11.44 9.96 -0.37
N LEU A 68 -10.12 9.86 -0.51
CA LEU A 68 -9.46 9.93 -1.81
C LEU A 68 -9.01 8.52 -2.21
N ALA A 69 -8.84 8.30 -3.52
CA ALA A 69 -8.20 7.08 -4.00
C ALA A 69 -6.68 7.30 -4.05
N GLU A 70 -5.92 6.25 -3.78
CA GLU A 70 -4.47 6.24 -3.91
C GLU A 70 -4.05 5.43 -5.12
N TYR A 71 -2.98 5.92 -5.73
CA TYR A 71 -2.45 5.45 -6.98
C TYR A 71 -0.99 5.07 -6.79
N CYS A 72 -0.58 3.99 -7.41
CA CYS A 72 0.83 3.63 -7.50
C CYS A 72 1.60 4.75 -8.19
N ASP A 73 2.82 5.00 -7.72
CA ASP A 73 3.73 6.01 -8.27
C ASP A 73 4.51 5.48 -9.49
N GLY A 74 4.62 4.15 -9.64
CA GLY A 74 5.44 3.49 -10.66
C GLY A 74 6.87 3.20 -10.22
N THR A 75 7.23 3.55 -8.99
CA THR A 75 8.59 3.48 -8.44
C THR A 75 8.67 2.69 -7.13
N SER A 76 7.55 2.33 -6.54
CA SER A 76 7.45 1.54 -5.31
C SER A 76 6.40 0.44 -5.41
N GLY A 77 6.64 -0.67 -4.70
CA GLY A 77 5.65 -1.74 -4.50
C GLY A 77 4.60 -1.39 -3.44
N VAL A 78 4.86 -0.36 -2.65
CA VAL A 78 3.99 0.10 -1.55
C VAL A 78 2.99 1.14 -2.08
N CYS A 79 1.73 0.99 -1.71
CA CYS A 79 0.71 2.01 -2.00
C CYS A 79 0.95 3.23 -1.10
N PRO A 80 0.81 4.46 -1.60
CA PRO A 80 0.92 5.65 -0.78
C PRO A 80 -0.01 5.64 0.44
N ASP A 81 0.34 6.44 1.44
CA ASP A 81 -0.45 6.59 2.66
C ASP A 81 -1.89 7.07 2.35
N ASP A 82 -2.82 6.58 3.17
CA ASP A 82 -4.25 6.86 3.09
C ASP A 82 -4.54 8.36 3.28
N SER A 83 -4.99 8.98 2.21
CA SER A 83 -5.31 10.40 2.13
C SER A 83 -6.82 10.60 1.99
N TYR A 84 -7.31 11.71 2.55
CA TYR A 84 -8.72 12.03 2.53
C TYR A 84 -8.92 13.52 2.27
N LYS A 85 -10.13 13.89 1.84
CA LYS A 85 -10.47 15.28 1.54
C LYS A 85 -10.30 16.14 2.79
N GLN A 86 -9.87 17.38 2.57
CA GLN A 86 -9.66 18.33 3.64
C GLN A 86 -10.89 18.45 4.55
N ASP A 87 -10.66 18.48 5.86
CA ASP A 87 -11.72 18.71 6.84
C ASP A 87 -12.45 20.03 6.51
N GLY A 88 -13.78 19.99 6.53
CA GLY A 88 -14.65 21.10 6.09
C GLY A 88 -15.08 21.03 4.63
N THR A 89 -14.62 20.05 3.84
CA THR A 89 -15.14 19.84 2.49
C THR A 89 -16.63 19.46 2.54
N PRO A 90 -17.53 20.11 1.77
CA PRO A 90 -18.95 19.73 1.74
C PRO A 90 -19.15 18.28 1.31
N CYS A 91 -20.06 17.59 1.99
CA CYS A 91 -20.46 16.21 1.71
C CYS A 91 -22.00 16.07 1.79
N ARG A 92 -22.54 14.87 1.56
CA ARG A 92 -23.99 14.63 1.50
C ARG A 92 -24.74 15.15 2.73
N ASN A 93 -26.02 15.44 2.52
CA ASN A 93 -26.96 15.87 3.56
C ASN A 93 -26.52 17.15 4.29
N GLY A 94 -25.87 18.08 3.58
CA GLY A 94 -25.36 19.33 4.13
C GLY A 94 -24.28 19.13 5.19
N GLY A 95 -23.59 17.99 5.15
CA GLY A 95 -22.50 17.67 6.06
C GLY A 95 -21.16 18.23 5.61
N PHE A 96 -20.16 18.03 6.46
CA PHE A 96 -18.78 18.33 6.16
C PHE A 96 -17.90 17.11 6.44
N CYS A 97 -16.89 16.93 5.60
CA CYS A 97 -15.85 15.92 5.82
C CYS A 97 -15.09 16.24 7.10
N PHE A 98 -14.89 15.23 7.93
CA PHE A 98 -14.04 15.30 9.11
C PHE A 98 -13.44 13.92 9.39
N ARG A 99 -12.11 13.82 9.36
CA ARG A 99 -11.36 12.56 9.56
C ARG A 99 -11.91 11.42 8.69
N LYS A 100 -11.87 11.59 7.36
CA LYS A 100 -12.29 10.59 6.37
C LYS A 100 -13.80 10.27 6.34
N GLY A 101 -14.63 10.91 7.17
CA GLY A 101 -16.07 10.65 7.24
C GLY A 101 -16.91 11.90 7.00
N CYS A 102 -18.08 11.73 6.38
CA CYS A 102 -19.06 12.81 6.27
C CYS A 102 -19.81 12.99 7.59
N ARG A 103 -19.66 14.15 8.24
CA ARG A 103 -20.39 14.52 9.46
C ARG A 103 -21.55 15.44 9.11
N SER A 104 -22.78 14.95 9.27
CA SER A 104 -23.99 15.75 9.18
C SER A 104 -24.92 15.46 10.35
N ARG A 105 -25.74 16.43 10.74
CA ARG A 105 -26.79 16.21 11.76
C ARG A 105 -27.77 15.11 11.35
N TYR A 106 -28.01 14.97 10.05
CA TYR A 106 -28.89 13.94 9.48
C TYR A 106 -28.33 12.52 9.63
N LEU A 107 -27.02 12.34 9.48
CA LEU A 107 -26.36 11.02 9.62
C LEU A 107 -26.06 10.64 11.09
N GLN A 108 -26.32 11.53 12.04
CA GLN A 108 -26.09 11.31 13.48
C GLN A 108 -27.34 10.87 14.25
N CYS A 109 -28.50 10.88 13.60
CA CYS A 109 -29.77 10.37 14.13
C CYS A 109 -29.92 8.89 13.76
#